data_AF-A5KU48-F1
#
_entry.id   AF-A5KU48-F1
#
_cell.length_a   1.000
_cell.length_b   1.000
_cell.length_c   1.000
_cell.angle_alpha   90.00
_cell.angle_beta   90.00
_cell.angle_gamma   90.00
#
_symmetry.space_group_name_H-M   'P 1'
#
loop_
_entity.id
_entity.type
_entity.pdbx_description
1 polymer ?
#
loop_
_entity_poly.entity_id
_entity_poly.type
_entity_poly.pdbx_seq_one_letter_code
_entity_poly.pdbx_strand_id
1 'polypeptide(L)'
;MNASKVKFGINYIDTKSPLHALNGITKFALFLAWVTVVLTTFDLRLITLLILTGLYLLKLTRVPVRVYKPLLLGTASVLSLNALFMYLLAPQQGTELIGSETLLVALPGNYSLSQETLFYLVTVTLKYMSMFPIALIFVFTTHPTEFAASLNRIGVPYKIAYAVSLTLRYLPEVKKDFVNIMHAQQARGVELSKKAPLIVRIKNVAKVLGPLIFSSLDRADEISNAMTLRGFGRHKSRTWYSYAPLKRIDFICLFIIGLIVILAIAKRILEPALFWYPF
;
A
#
# COMPACT_ATOMS: atom_id res chain seq x y z
N MET A 1 20.98 -16.55 4.24
CA MET A 1 19.72 -16.81 4.98
C MET A 1 18.74 -17.43 3.98
N ASN A 2 18.40 -18.71 4.12
CA ASN A 2 17.57 -19.44 3.17
C ASN A 2 16.18 -18.80 3.03
N ALA A 3 15.82 -18.42 1.80
CA ALA A 3 14.54 -17.77 1.47
C ALA A 3 13.31 -18.65 1.79
N SER A 4 13.47 -19.91 2.19
CA SER A 4 12.37 -20.86 2.39
C SER A 4 11.53 -20.63 3.65
N LYS A 5 11.94 -19.78 4.60
CA LYS A 5 11.16 -19.45 5.82
C LYS A 5 10.61 -18.02 5.85
N VAL A 6 9.99 -17.55 4.77
CA VAL A 6 9.21 -16.30 4.83
C VAL A 6 7.89 -16.60 5.54
N LYS A 7 7.81 -16.28 6.83
CA LYS A 7 6.54 -16.21 7.57
C LYS A 7 5.66 -15.16 6.87
N PHE A 8 4.41 -15.50 6.58
CA PHE A 8 3.41 -14.61 5.99
C PHE A 8 3.42 -13.25 6.70
N GLY A 9 3.82 -12.22 5.97
CA GLY A 9 4.05 -10.87 6.47
C GLY A 9 4.58 -10.00 5.35
N ILE A 10 3.92 -8.87 5.13
CA ILE A 10 4.34 -7.87 4.15
C ILE A 10 5.58 -7.17 4.73
N ASN A 11 6.76 -7.66 4.37
CA ASN A 11 8.04 -7.11 4.83
C ASN A 11 8.93 -6.83 3.62
N TYR A 12 9.83 -5.88 3.77
CA TYR A 12 10.94 -5.67 2.84
C TYR A 12 11.71 -6.97 2.60
N ILE A 13 12.03 -7.28 1.33
CA ILE A 13 12.78 -8.48 0.95
C ILE A 13 13.96 -8.02 0.10
N ASP A 14 15.17 -8.08 0.65
CA ASP A 14 16.36 -7.71 -0.10
C ASP A 14 16.71 -8.78 -1.16
N THR A 15 16.38 -8.49 -2.41
CA THR A 15 16.73 -9.33 -3.58
C THR A 15 17.80 -8.72 -4.48
N LYS A 16 18.37 -7.57 -4.08
CA LYS A 16 19.36 -6.80 -4.86
C LYS A 16 18.94 -6.51 -6.30
N SER A 17 17.66 -6.34 -6.57
CA SER A 17 17.18 -6.04 -7.92
C SER A 17 17.45 -4.57 -8.33
N PRO A 18 17.35 -4.23 -9.63
CA PRO A 18 17.53 -2.84 -10.07
C PRO A 18 16.59 -1.86 -9.37
N LEU A 19 15.35 -2.28 -9.10
CA LEU A 19 14.39 -1.47 -8.35
C LEU A 19 14.83 -1.27 -6.90
N HIS A 20 15.49 -2.23 -6.26
CA HIS A 20 16.00 -2.05 -4.89
C HIS A 20 17.10 -0.99 -4.83
N ALA A 21 17.88 -0.84 -5.90
CA ALA A 21 18.99 0.10 -5.98
C ALA A 21 18.57 1.58 -6.13
N LEU A 22 17.29 1.83 -6.48
CA LEU A 22 16.72 3.17 -6.51
C LEU A 22 16.57 3.74 -5.09
N ASN A 23 16.53 5.06 -4.99
CA ASN A 23 16.28 5.74 -3.73
C ASN A 23 14.82 5.57 -3.26
N GLY A 24 14.60 5.48 -1.95
CA GLY A 24 13.27 5.45 -1.34
C GLY A 24 12.34 6.59 -1.80
N ILE A 25 12.86 7.81 -2.02
CA ILE A 25 12.07 8.94 -2.55
C ILE A 25 11.60 8.65 -3.98
N THR A 26 12.49 8.15 -4.84
CA THR A 26 12.17 7.82 -6.23
C THR A 26 11.07 6.76 -6.30
N LYS A 27 11.16 5.72 -5.45
CA LYS A 27 10.14 4.67 -5.35
C LYS A 27 8.81 5.23 -4.86
N PHE A 28 8.84 6.13 -3.88
CA PHE A 28 7.64 6.78 -3.35
C PHE A 28 6.99 7.71 -4.39
N ALA A 29 7.79 8.51 -5.09
CA ALA A 29 7.32 9.36 -6.18
C ALA A 29 6.72 8.53 -7.32
N LEU A 30 7.34 7.40 -7.68
CA LEU A 30 6.80 6.44 -8.66
C LEU A 30 5.45 5.90 -8.20
N PHE A 31 5.33 5.50 -6.92
CA PHE A 31 4.07 5.03 -6.35
C PHE A 31 2.97 6.10 -6.42
N LEU A 32 3.25 7.33 -5.96
CA LEU A 32 2.28 8.43 -5.99
C LEU A 32 1.87 8.78 -7.42
N ALA A 33 2.84 8.93 -8.31
CA ALA A 33 2.59 9.24 -9.72
C ALA A 33 1.72 8.18 -10.39
N TRP A 34 1.99 6.90 -10.13
CA TRP A 34 1.18 5.81 -10.65
C TRP A 34 -0.26 5.90 -10.18
N VAL A 35 -0.48 6.13 -8.88
CA VAL A 35 -1.82 6.32 -8.31
C VAL A 35 -2.51 7.52 -8.97
N THR A 36 -1.81 8.65 -9.14
CA THR A 36 -2.36 9.83 -9.84
C THR A 36 -2.78 9.50 -11.27
N VAL A 37 -1.93 8.84 -12.06
CA VAL A 37 -2.24 8.45 -13.45
C VAL A 37 -3.49 7.57 -13.48
N VAL A 38 -3.55 6.54 -12.64
CA VAL A 38 -4.71 5.63 -12.57
C VAL A 38 -5.97 6.38 -12.17
N LEU A 39 -5.92 7.29 -11.19
CA LEU A 39 -7.09 8.06 -10.76
C LEU A 39 -7.63 8.95 -11.88
N THR A 40 -6.74 9.57 -12.67
CA THR A 40 -7.12 10.48 -13.77
C THR A 40 -7.72 9.78 -15.00
N THR A 41 -7.51 8.47 -15.19
CA THR A 41 -7.96 7.77 -16.41
C THR A 41 -9.06 6.74 -16.15
N PHE A 42 -9.99 6.61 -17.10
CA PHE A 42 -10.92 5.48 -17.20
C PHE A 42 -10.80 4.78 -18.57
N ASP A 43 -9.67 4.99 -19.25
CA ASP A 43 -9.38 4.32 -20.52
C ASP A 43 -8.83 2.91 -20.25
N LEU A 44 -9.61 1.90 -20.63
CA LEU A 44 -9.27 0.49 -20.43
C LEU A 44 -7.91 0.12 -21.06
N ARG A 45 -7.53 0.75 -22.18
CA ARG A 45 -6.25 0.48 -22.87
C ARG A 45 -5.07 0.96 -22.04
N LEU A 46 -5.18 2.14 -21.43
CA LEU A 46 -4.16 2.65 -20.51
C LEU A 46 -4.11 1.83 -19.23
N ILE A 47 -5.25 1.44 -18.67
CA ILE A 47 -5.32 0.61 -17.46
C ILE A 47 -4.67 -0.75 -17.68
N THR A 48 -4.96 -1.41 -18.81
CA THR A 48 -4.35 -2.70 -19.16
C THR A 48 -2.83 -2.57 -19.37
N LEU A 49 -2.37 -1.50 -20.04
CA LEU A 49 -0.94 -1.19 -20.14
C LEU A 49 -0.29 -1.01 -18.76
N LEU A 50 -0.94 -0.30 -17.84
CA LEU A 50 -0.46 -0.14 -16.46
C LEU A 50 -0.39 -1.47 -15.73
N ILE A 51 -1.40 -2.33 -15.82
CA ILE A 51 -1.36 -3.67 -15.20
C ILE A 51 -0.16 -4.46 -15.72
N LEU A 52 0.03 -4.53 -17.04
CA LEU A 52 1.12 -5.29 -17.65
C LEU A 52 2.49 -4.75 -17.23
N THR A 53 2.67 -3.43 -17.28
CA THR A 53 3.92 -2.79 -16.85
C THR A 53 4.15 -2.97 -15.35
N GLY A 54 3.12 -2.88 -14.51
CA GLY A 54 3.20 -3.09 -13.07
C GLY A 54 3.58 -4.53 -12.71
N LEU A 55 2.99 -5.52 -13.37
CA LEU A 55 3.35 -6.93 -13.20
C LEU A 55 4.78 -7.23 -13.71
N TYR A 56 5.19 -6.60 -14.80
CA TYR A 56 6.55 -6.69 -15.32
C TYR A 56 7.57 -6.10 -14.32
N LEU A 57 7.33 -4.90 -13.81
CA LEU A 57 8.16 -4.28 -12.77
C LEU A 57 8.19 -5.14 -11.50
N LEU A 58 7.07 -5.75 -11.11
CA LEU A 58 7.01 -6.66 -9.96
C LEU A 58 7.88 -7.90 -10.21
N LYS A 59 7.87 -8.47 -11.42
CA LYS A 59 8.79 -9.56 -11.80
C LYS A 59 10.26 -9.11 -11.75
N LEU A 60 10.57 -7.88 -12.17
CA LEU A 60 11.91 -7.30 -12.08
C LEU A 60 12.38 -7.10 -10.63
N THR A 61 11.49 -7.07 -9.64
CA THR A 61 11.89 -7.07 -8.23
C THR A 61 12.59 -8.35 -7.81
N ARG A 62 12.50 -9.45 -8.58
CA ARG A 62 13.03 -10.78 -8.23
C ARG A 62 12.50 -11.33 -6.90
N VAL A 63 11.43 -10.75 -6.35
CA VAL A 63 10.73 -11.28 -5.19
C VAL A 63 10.06 -12.60 -5.62
N PRO A 64 10.16 -13.69 -4.84
CA PRO A 64 9.56 -14.97 -5.21
C PRO A 64 8.04 -14.83 -5.43
N VAL A 65 7.54 -15.33 -6.56
CA VAL A 65 6.11 -15.26 -6.96
C VAL A 65 5.18 -15.78 -5.87
N ARG A 66 5.61 -16.80 -5.12
CA ARG A 66 4.85 -17.37 -3.99
C ARG A 66 4.53 -16.37 -2.87
N VAL A 67 5.29 -15.28 -2.75
CA VAL A 67 5.07 -14.25 -1.72
C VAL A 67 3.94 -13.31 -2.15
N TYR A 68 3.95 -12.84 -3.41
CA TYR A 68 3.01 -11.83 -3.88
C TYR A 68 1.77 -12.40 -4.60
N LYS A 69 1.84 -13.60 -5.16
CA LYS A 69 0.70 -14.29 -5.79
C LYS A 69 -0.53 -14.36 -4.86
N PRO A 70 -0.44 -14.79 -3.59
CA PRO A 70 -1.62 -14.81 -2.71
C PRO A 70 -2.17 -13.40 -2.43
N LEU A 71 -1.31 -12.37 -2.41
CA LEU A 71 -1.73 -10.99 -2.24
C LEU A 71 -2.50 -10.48 -3.47
N LEU A 72 -2.00 -10.75 -4.68
CA LEU A 72 -2.70 -10.40 -5.92
C LEU A 72 -4.04 -11.13 -6.06
N LEU A 73 -4.08 -12.43 -5.73
CA LEU A 73 -5.31 -13.21 -5.76
C LEU A 73 -6.31 -12.71 -4.72
N GLY A 74 -5.86 -12.43 -3.49
CA GLY A 74 -6.71 -11.86 -2.44
C GLY A 74 -7.32 -10.52 -2.86
N THR A 75 -6.52 -9.63 -3.44
CA THR A 75 -7.01 -8.35 -3.98
C THR A 75 -7.99 -8.55 -5.12
N ALA A 76 -7.69 -9.44 -6.08
CA ALA A 76 -8.61 -9.75 -7.17
C ALA A 76 -9.95 -10.27 -6.63
N SER A 77 -9.95 -11.17 -5.64
CA SER A 77 -11.18 -11.65 -5.01
C SER A 77 -11.98 -10.55 -4.33
N VAL A 78 -11.33 -9.66 -3.58
CA VAL A 78 -11.98 -8.51 -2.92
C VAL A 78 -12.57 -7.55 -3.96
N LEU A 79 -11.84 -7.26 -5.03
CA LEU A 79 -12.31 -6.37 -6.10
C LEU A 79 -13.43 -7.00 -6.92
N SER A 80 -13.42 -8.31 -7.16
CA SER A 80 -14.55 -9.01 -7.79
C SER A 80 -15.80 -8.97 -6.93
N LEU A 81 -15.66 -9.11 -5.60
CA LEU A 81 -16.78 -8.92 -4.68
C LEU A 81 -17.27 -7.46 -4.67
N ASN A 82 -16.36 -6.49 -4.75
CA ASN A 82 -16.73 -5.08 -4.89
C ASN A 82 -17.51 -4.82 -6.18
N ALA A 83 -17.10 -5.39 -7.32
CA ALA A 83 -17.83 -5.29 -8.58
C ALA A 83 -19.23 -5.90 -8.48
N LEU A 84 -19.38 -7.04 -7.79
CA LEU A 84 -20.68 -7.64 -7.51
C LEU A 84 -21.56 -6.69 -6.69
N PHE A 85 -21.04 -6.09 -5.61
CA PHE A 85 -21.82 -5.14 -4.82
C PHE A 85 -22.18 -3.87 -5.59
N MET A 86 -21.27 -3.36 -6.43
CA MET A 86 -21.56 -2.23 -7.31
C MET A 86 -22.72 -2.55 -8.25
N TYR A 87 -22.72 -3.75 -8.84
CA TYR A 87 -23.81 -4.21 -9.69
C TYR A 87 -25.14 -4.35 -8.93
N LEU A 88 -25.11 -4.94 -7.73
CA LEU A 88 -26.33 -5.14 -6.93
C LEU A 88 -26.95 -3.82 -6.45
N LEU A 89 -26.13 -2.81 -6.16
CA LEU A 89 -26.61 -1.51 -5.67
C LEU A 89 -27.01 -0.56 -6.82
N ALA A 90 -26.31 -0.62 -7.95
CA ALA A 90 -26.52 0.27 -9.10
C ALA A 90 -26.35 -0.49 -10.44
N PRO A 91 -27.31 -1.34 -10.82
CA PRO A 91 -27.22 -2.20 -12.00
C PRO A 91 -27.22 -1.43 -13.34
N GLN A 92 -27.84 -0.25 -13.41
CA GLN A 92 -27.82 0.64 -14.60
C GLN A 92 -26.63 1.59 -14.65
N GLN A 93 -25.68 1.55 -13.71
CA GLN A 93 -24.66 2.59 -13.61
C GLN A 93 -23.83 2.78 -14.89
N GLY A 94 -23.54 1.69 -15.62
CA GLY A 94 -22.79 1.77 -16.86
C GLY A 94 -23.59 2.37 -18.02
N THR A 95 -24.87 2.03 -18.14
CA THR A 95 -25.74 2.59 -19.19
C THR A 95 -25.99 4.08 -18.96
N GLU A 96 -26.16 4.51 -17.71
CA GLU A 96 -26.30 5.94 -17.37
C GLU A 96 -25.04 6.75 -17.70
N LEU A 97 -23.85 6.17 -17.49
CA LEU A 97 -22.58 6.85 -17.73
C LEU A 97 -22.18 6.89 -19.21
N ILE A 98 -22.50 5.84 -19.97
CA ILE A 98 -22.13 5.71 -21.38
C ILE A 98 -23.22 6.28 -22.30
N GLY A 99 -24.48 6.26 -21.86
CA GLY A 99 -25.62 6.79 -22.61
C GLY A 99 -26.17 5.85 -23.69
N SER A 100 -25.66 4.62 -23.78
CA SER A 100 -26.19 3.55 -24.63
C SER A 100 -26.63 2.35 -23.79
N GLU A 101 -27.52 1.53 -24.36
CA GLU A 101 -27.93 0.27 -23.74
C GLU A 101 -27.94 -0.85 -24.78
N THR A 102 -27.03 -1.79 -24.60
CA THR A 102 -26.97 -3.03 -25.37
C THR A 102 -27.19 -4.19 -24.41
N LEU A 103 -28.39 -4.75 -24.42
CA LEU A 103 -28.79 -5.77 -23.46
C LEU A 103 -28.12 -7.12 -23.79
N LEU A 104 -27.40 -7.68 -22.81
CA LEU A 104 -26.78 -9.01 -22.92
C LEU A 104 -27.67 -10.08 -22.28
N VAL A 105 -28.18 -9.82 -21.07
CA VAL A 105 -29.04 -10.75 -20.34
C VAL A 105 -30.21 -9.99 -19.72
N ALA A 106 -31.43 -10.39 -20.11
CA ALA A 106 -32.65 -9.91 -19.49
C ALA A 106 -32.83 -10.63 -18.15
N LEU A 107 -32.84 -9.85 -17.08
CA LEU A 107 -33.16 -10.30 -15.73
C LEU A 107 -34.39 -9.53 -15.24
N PRO A 108 -35.19 -10.11 -14.33
CA PRO A 108 -36.38 -9.46 -13.83
C PRO A 108 -36.06 -8.17 -13.05
N GLY A 109 -36.88 -7.14 -13.27
CA GLY A 109 -36.74 -5.83 -12.64
C GLY A 109 -35.58 -5.00 -13.22
N ASN A 110 -35.01 -4.13 -12.39
CA ASN A 110 -33.89 -3.27 -12.77
C ASN A 110 -32.54 -4.02 -12.80
N TYR A 111 -32.50 -5.34 -12.93
CA TYR A 111 -31.25 -6.11 -12.87
C TYR A 111 -30.79 -6.60 -14.24
N SER A 112 -31.27 -6.03 -15.35
CA SER A 112 -30.76 -6.35 -16.68
C SER A 112 -29.25 -6.10 -16.76
N LEU A 113 -28.52 -7.09 -17.30
CA LEU A 113 -27.08 -6.94 -17.53
C LEU A 113 -26.88 -6.43 -18.96
N SER A 114 -26.41 -5.19 -19.07
CA SER A 114 -26.00 -4.59 -20.33
C SER A 114 -24.49 -4.73 -20.57
N GLN A 115 -24.09 -4.60 -21.83
CA GLN A 115 -22.69 -4.57 -22.24
C GLN A 115 -21.95 -3.38 -21.61
N GLU A 116 -22.61 -2.24 -21.50
CA GLU A 116 -22.10 -1.00 -20.91
C GLU A 116 -21.84 -1.16 -19.41
N THR A 117 -22.78 -1.74 -18.67
CA THR A 117 -22.60 -2.05 -17.24
C THR A 117 -21.48 -3.05 -17.04
N LEU A 118 -21.41 -4.11 -17.84
CA LEU A 118 -20.31 -5.08 -17.74
C LEU A 118 -18.95 -4.42 -18.02
N PHE A 119 -18.86 -3.60 -19.07
CA PHE A 119 -17.65 -2.88 -19.43
C PHE A 119 -17.21 -1.91 -18.33
N TYR A 120 -18.16 -1.17 -17.74
CA TYR A 120 -17.91 -0.29 -16.60
C TYR A 120 -17.34 -1.05 -15.41
N LEU A 121 -17.98 -2.16 -15.00
CA LEU A 121 -17.55 -2.97 -13.87
C LEU A 121 -16.15 -3.55 -14.09
N VAL A 122 -15.86 -4.07 -15.28
CA VAL A 122 -14.52 -4.57 -15.65
C VAL A 122 -13.50 -3.44 -15.60
N THR A 123 -13.81 -2.28 -16.16
CA THR A 123 -12.90 -1.12 -16.21
C THR A 123 -12.56 -0.64 -14.80
N VAL A 124 -13.55 -0.47 -13.92
CA VAL A 124 -13.32 -0.05 -12.53
C VAL A 124 -12.55 -1.11 -11.73
N THR A 125 -12.88 -2.38 -11.91
CA THR A 125 -12.16 -3.49 -11.26
C THR A 125 -10.69 -3.52 -11.67
N LEU A 126 -10.40 -3.45 -12.97
CA LEU A 126 -9.03 -3.42 -13.48
C LEU A 126 -8.29 -2.13 -13.10
N LYS A 127 -8.99 -0.99 -13.06
CA LYS A 127 -8.44 0.28 -12.58
C LYS A 127 -7.88 0.13 -11.17
N TYR A 128 -8.65 -0.41 -10.23
CA TYR A 128 -8.15 -0.64 -8.87
C TYR A 128 -7.08 -1.72 -8.79
N MET A 129 -7.19 -2.78 -9.59
CA MET A 129 -6.17 -3.83 -9.64
C MET A 129 -4.81 -3.29 -10.14
N SER A 130 -4.81 -2.33 -11.06
CA SER A 130 -3.59 -1.71 -11.60
C SER A 130 -2.74 -0.97 -10.55
N MET A 131 -3.33 -0.53 -9.44
CA MET A 131 -2.60 0.13 -8.35
C MET A 131 -1.85 -0.88 -7.46
N PHE A 132 -2.26 -2.14 -7.44
CA PHE A 132 -1.76 -3.10 -6.48
C PHE A 132 -0.31 -3.56 -6.74
N PRO A 133 0.12 -3.87 -7.99
CA PRO A 133 1.51 -4.22 -8.27
C PRO A 133 2.51 -3.14 -7.84
N ILE A 134 2.20 -1.86 -8.05
CA ILE A 134 3.11 -0.78 -7.66
C ILE A 134 3.20 -0.61 -6.14
N ALA A 135 2.08 -0.80 -5.42
CA ALA A 135 2.08 -0.82 -3.96
C ALA A 135 2.99 -1.95 -3.43
N LEU A 136 2.89 -3.15 -4.00
CA LEU A 136 3.74 -4.27 -3.64
C LEU A 136 5.22 -4.01 -3.94
N ILE A 137 5.54 -3.41 -5.08
CA ILE A 137 6.90 -3.00 -5.41
C ILE A 137 7.42 -2.03 -4.34
N PHE A 138 6.67 -0.99 -4.00
CA PHE A 138 7.09 -0.01 -3.00
C PHE A 138 7.38 -0.70 -1.66
N VAL A 139 6.49 -1.59 -1.21
CA VAL A 139 6.63 -2.24 0.09
C VAL A 139 7.76 -3.28 0.13
N PHE A 140 7.94 -4.08 -0.93
CA PHE A 140 8.99 -5.09 -0.94
C PHE A 140 10.38 -4.51 -1.16
N THR A 141 10.49 -3.37 -1.87
CA THR A 141 11.78 -2.82 -2.29
C THR A 141 12.25 -1.60 -1.49
N THR A 142 11.44 -1.07 -0.58
CA THR A 142 11.80 0.10 0.24
C THR A 142 12.00 -0.29 1.69
N HIS A 143 13.21 -0.08 2.21
CA HIS A 143 13.45 -0.33 3.62
C HIS A 143 12.76 0.76 4.47
N PRO A 144 12.01 0.41 5.53
CA PRO A 144 11.24 1.39 6.30
C PRO A 144 12.10 2.53 6.88
N THR A 145 13.32 2.23 7.35
CA THR A 145 14.23 3.28 7.87
C THR A 145 14.82 4.16 6.77
N GLU A 146 15.01 3.63 5.56
CA GLU A 146 15.45 4.41 4.39
C GLU A 146 14.34 5.38 3.98
N PHE A 147 13.09 4.90 3.96
CA PHE A 147 11.91 5.73 3.69
C PHE A 147 11.76 6.85 4.73
N ALA A 148 11.94 6.55 6.02
CA ALA A 148 11.87 7.56 7.07
C ALA A 148 12.96 8.64 6.91
N ALA A 149 14.20 8.26 6.58
CA ALA A 149 15.27 9.21 6.28
C ALA A 149 14.97 10.06 5.03
N SER A 150 14.34 9.43 4.04
CA SER A 150 13.92 10.06 2.78
C SER A 150 12.88 11.16 2.97
N LEU A 151 11.97 11.04 3.96
CA LEU A 151 10.97 12.08 4.26
C LEU A 151 11.61 13.44 4.56
N ASN A 152 12.72 13.47 5.30
CA ASN A 152 13.38 14.73 5.65
C ASN A 152 13.83 15.53 4.43
N ARG A 153 14.11 14.85 3.31
CA ARG A 153 14.56 15.47 2.06
C ARG A 153 13.42 16.09 1.25
N ILE A 154 12.18 15.65 1.46
CA ILE A 154 10.98 16.21 0.82
C ILE A 154 10.48 17.43 1.64
N GLY A 155 11.28 17.95 2.58
CA GLY A 155 10.95 19.12 3.40
C GLY A 155 10.26 18.78 4.72
N VAL A 156 10.07 17.49 5.04
CA VAL A 156 9.51 17.10 6.34
C VAL A 156 10.50 17.44 7.46
N PRO A 157 10.08 18.14 8.54
CA PRO A 157 10.95 18.43 9.67
C PRO A 157 11.64 17.18 10.21
N TYR A 158 12.93 17.28 10.53
CA TYR A 158 13.74 16.11 10.91
C TYR A 158 13.16 15.39 12.14
N LYS A 159 12.47 16.12 13.02
CA LYS A 159 11.82 15.57 14.22
C LYS A 159 10.73 14.57 13.84
N ILE A 160 9.93 14.89 12.82
CA ILE A 160 8.86 14.02 12.30
C ILE A 160 9.47 12.82 11.58
N ALA A 161 10.43 13.06 10.68
CA ALA A 161 11.14 11.98 9.99
C ALA A 161 11.83 11.01 10.98
N TYR A 162 12.40 11.54 12.06
CA TYR A 162 12.99 10.72 13.11
C TYR A 162 11.94 9.95 13.92
N ALA A 163 10.80 10.55 14.27
CA ALA A 163 9.70 9.86 14.93
C ALA A 163 9.23 8.64 14.10
N VAL A 164 9.03 8.81 12.79
CA VAL A 164 8.67 7.70 11.89
C VAL A 164 9.76 6.61 11.89
N SER A 165 11.03 7.00 11.79
CA SER A 165 12.16 6.05 11.84
C SER A 165 12.21 5.29 13.16
N LEU A 166 11.91 5.97 14.28
CA LEU A 166 11.89 5.40 15.62
C LEU A 166 10.75 4.39 15.74
N THR A 167 9.53 4.76 15.35
CA THR A 167 8.37 3.87 15.34
C THR A 167 8.64 2.58 14.57
N LEU A 168 9.23 2.69 13.38
CA LEU A 168 9.54 1.52 12.54
C LEU A 168 10.62 0.63 13.16
N ARG A 169 11.60 1.22 13.86
CA ARG A 169 12.63 0.48 14.60
C ARG A 169 12.05 -0.27 15.79
N TYR A 170 11.11 0.33 16.52
CA TYR A 170 10.52 -0.25 17.74
C TYR A 170 9.31 -1.16 17.48
N LEU A 171 8.73 -1.15 16.28
CA LEU A 171 7.61 -2.01 15.92
C LEU A 171 7.86 -3.52 16.20
N PRO A 172 9.03 -4.09 15.89
CA PRO A 172 9.33 -5.48 16.24
C PRO A 172 9.38 -5.73 17.76
N GLU A 173 9.86 -4.76 18.54
CA GLU A 173 9.91 -4.85 20.00
C GLU A 173 8.51 -4.79 20.60
N VAL A 174 7.66 -3.85 20.17
CA VAL A 174 6.25 -3.76 20.57
C VAL A 174 5.50 -5.07 20.26
N LYS A 175 5.78 -5.69 19.11
CA LYS A 175 5.22 -7.00 18.76
C LYS A 175 5.69 -8.10 19.72
N LYS A 176 6.97 -8.09 20.12
CA LYS A 176 7.52 -9.04 21.10
C LYS A 176 6.87 -8.83 22.46
N ASP A 177 6.70 -7.59 22.90
CA ASP A 177 6.06 -7.24 24.16
C ASP A 177 4.59 -7.68 24.17
N PHE A 178 3.86 -7.43 23.08
CA PHE A 178 2.49 -7.92 22.91
C PHE A 178 2.41 -9.45 23.11
N VAL A 179 3.31 -10.21 22.48
CA VAL A 179 3.33 -11.69 22.60
C VAL A 179 3.68 -12.12 24.02
N ASN A 180 4.66 -11.48 24.65
CA ASN A 180 5.06 -11.80 26.03
C ASN A 180 3.93 -11.50 27.03
N ILE A 181 3.28 -10.34 26.92
CA ILE A 181 2.14 -9.95 27.77
C ILE A 181 0.97 -10.89 27.52
N MET A 182 0.69 -11.24 26.25
CA MET A 182 -0.33 -12.21 25.90
C MET A 182 -0.08 -13.56 26.60
N HIS A 183 1.14 -14.09 26.56
CA HIS A 183 1.49 -15.34 27.25
C HIS A 183 1.39 -15.22 28.78
N ALA A 184 1.79 -14.09 29.36
CA ALA A 184 1.64 -13.83 30.79
C ALA A 184 0.16 -13.79 31.22
N GLN A 185 -0.71 -13.17 30.42
CA GLN A 185 -2.16 -13.17 30.68
C GLN A 185 -2.76 -14.57 30.55
N GLN A 186 -2.32 -15.36 29.57
CA GLN A 186 -2.73 -16.77 29.44
C GLN A 186 -2.33 -17.59 30.67
N ALA A 187 -1.13 -17.39 31.21
CA ALA A 187 -0.68 -18.04 32.44
C ALA A 187 -1.52 -17.62 33.68
N ARG A 188 -2.12 -16.42 33.67
CA ARG A 188 -3.07 -15.94 34.69
C ARG A 188 -4.51 -16.42 34.45
N GLY A 189 -4.73 -17.37 33.55
CA GLY A 189 -6.05 -17.95 33.26
C GLY A 189 -6.90 -17.14 32.28
N VAL A 190 -6.34 -16.11 31.61
CA VAL A 190 -7.05 -15.37 30.57
C VAL A 190 -7.05 -16.20 29.29
N GLU A 191 -8.18 -16.83 28.98
CA GLU A 191 -8.34 -17.62 27.76
C GLU A 191 -8.39 -16.71 26.51
N LEU A 192 -7.32 -16.76 25.72
CA LEU A 192 -7.15 -16.00 24.47
C LEU A 192 -7.17 -16.90 23.23
N SER A 193 -7.26 -18.22 23.40
CA SER A 193 -7.26 -19.16 22.28
C SER A 193 -8.63 -19.26 21.61
N LYS A 194 -8.73 -20.11 20.57
CA LYS A 194 -9.99 -20.44 19.89
C LYS A 194 -10.99 -21.19 20.79
N LYS A 195 -10.60 -21.60 22.00
CA LYS A 195 -11.49 -22.26 22.96
C LYS A 195 -12.52 -21.30 23.58
N ALA A 196 -12.25 -19.99 23.59
CA ALA A 196 -13.19 -18.99 24.06
C ALA A 196 -14.06 -18.44 22.90
N PRO A 197 -15.33 -18.05 23.17
CA PRO A 197 -16.17 -17.34 22.21
C PRO A 197 -15.49 -16.05 21.71
N LEU A 198 -15.77 -15.65 20.46
CA LEU A 198 -15.11 -14.50 19.80
C LEU A 198 -15.19 -13.21 20.64
N ILE A 199 -16.37 -12.90 21.18
CA ILE A 199 -16.60 -11.71 22.01
C ILE A 199 -15.77 -11.73 23.29
N VAL A 200 -15.69 -12.90 23.95
CA VAL A 200 -14.87 -13.11 25.15
C VAL A 200 -13.40 -12.94 24.81
N ARG A 201 -12.95 -13.47 23.66
CA ARG A 201 -11.58 -13.32 23.19
C ARG A 201 -11.22 -11.85 22.94
N ILE A 202 -12.11 -11.07 22.31
CA ILE A 202 -11.90 -9.64 22.06
C ILE A 202 -11.79 -8.89 23.40
N LYS A 203 -12.70 -9.13 24.35
CA LYS A 203 -12.65 -8.53 25.68
C LYS A 203 -11.37 -8.91 26.44
N ASN A 204 -10.91 -10.15 26.29
CA ASN A 204 -9.68 -10.61 26.91
C ASN A 204 -8.42 -10.01 26.26
N VAL A 205 -8.40 -9.78 24.94
CA VAL A 205 -7.31 -9.06 24.26
C VAL A 205 -7.19 -7.62 24.80
N ALA A 206 -8.29 -6.98 25.17
CA ALA A 206 -8.23 -5.66 25.80
C ALA A 206 -7.41 -5.65 27.11
N LYS A 207 -7.33 -6.77 27.83
CA LYS A 207 -6.49 -6.92 29.04
C LYS A 207 -4.99 -6.93 28.74
N VAL A 208 -4.60 -7.21 27.49
CA VAL A 208 -3.20 -7.13 27.02
C VAL A 208 -2.83 -5.69 26.67
N LEU A 209 -3.80 -4.90 26.19
CA LEU A 209 -3.55 -3.53 25.73
C LEU A 209 -3.11 -2.60 26.85
N GLY A 210 -3.73 -2.68 28.04
CA GLY A 210 -3.35 -1.85 29.18
C GLY A 210 -1.85 -1.94 29.51
N PRO A 211 -1.33 -3.14 29.87
CA PRO A 211 0.10 -3.32 30.13
C PRO A 211 1.00 -2.94 28.96
N LEU A 212 0.56 -3.17 27.71
CA LEU A 212 1.34 -2.81 26.53
C LEU A 212 1.47 -1.29 26.39
N ILE A 213 0.39 -0.54 26.66
CA ILE A 213 0.40 0.92 26.62
C ILE A 213 1.34 1.47 27.69
N PHE A 214 1.21 1.02 28.95
CA PHE A 214 2.10 1.45 30.03
C PHE A 214 3.57 1.16 29.71
N SER A 215 3.89 -0.08 29.28
CA SER A 215 5.26 -0.44 28.89
C SER A 215 5.78 0.39 27.71
N SER A 216 4.90 0.80 26.78
CA SER A 216 5.28 1.65 25.65
C SER A 216 5.51 3.11 26.08
N LEU A 217 4.75 3.61 27.06
CA LEU A 217 4.92 4.95 27.64
C LEU A 217 6.23 5.03 28.43
N ASP A 218 6.51 4.06 29.30
CA ASP A 218 7.76 3.98 30.06
C ASP A 218 8.97 4.00 29.11
N ARG A 219 8.89 3.20 28.04
CA ARG A 219 9.92 3.18 26.98
C ARG A 219 10.03 4.52 26.27
N ALA A 220 8.92 5.20 25.98
CA ALA A 220 8.94 6.50 25.32
C ALA A 220 9.64 7.55 26.20
N ASP A 221 9.41 7.52 27.52
CA ASP A 221 10.08 8.39 28.48
C ASP A 221 11.58 8.12 28.57
N GLU A 222 11.99 6.85 28.65
CA GLU A 222 13.40 6.46 28.62
C GLU A 222 14.10 6.93 27.35
N ILE A 223 13.48 6.73 26.18
CA ILE A 223 14.03 7.15 24.89
C ILE A 223 14.10 8.68 24.81
N SER A 224 13.06 9.39 25.26
CA SER A 224 13.02 10.85 25.26
C SER A 224 14.13 11.45 26.13
N ASN A 225 14.33 10.90 27.33
CA ASN A 225 15.40 11.30 28.23
C ASN A 225 16.78 11.04 27.60
N ALA A 226 17.00 9.85 27.04
CA ALA A 226 18.24 9.52 26.35
C ALA A 226 18.50 10.42 25.12
N MET A 227 17.45 10.79 24.38
CA MET A 227 17.54 11.72 23.26
C MET A 227 17.92 13.13 23.71
N THR A 228 17.35 13.60 24.82
CA THR A 228 17.63 14.91 25.41
C THR A 228 19.10 14.99 25.88
N LEU A 229 19.59 13.95 26.55
CA LEU A 229 21.00 13.85 26.98
C LEU A 229 21.98 13.85 25.79
N ARG A 230 21.57 13.28 24.65
CA ARG A 230 22.36 13.29 23.40
C ARG A 230 22.19 14.59 22.58
N GLY A 231 21.51 15.60 23.12
CA GLY A 231 21.33 16.89 22.45
C GLY A 231 20.35 16.86 21.27
N PHE A 232 19.47 15.87 21.18
CA PHE A 232 18.42 15.88 20.16
C PHE A 232 17.53 17.11 20.34
N GLY A 233 17.27 17.86 19.26
CA GLY A 233 16.47 19.08 19.37
C GLY A 233 17.26 20.37 19.43
N ARG A 234 18.58 20.33 19.67
CA ARG A 234 19.42 21.53 19.86
C ARG A 234 19.60 22.40 18.61
N HIS A 235 19.59 21.79 17.43
CA HIS A 235 19.80 22.50 16.16
C HIS A 235 18.55 22.44 15.28
N LYS A 236 18.43 23.41 14.35
CA LYS A 236 17.34 23.44 13.36
C LYS A 236 17.43 22.28 12.36
N SER A 237 18.65 21.79 12.09
CA SER A 237 18.95 20.71 11.15
C SER A 237 19.75 19.59 11.82
N ARG A 238 19.83 18.43 11.15
CA ARG A 238 20.65 17.29 11.56
C ARG A 238 21.26 16.60 10.35
N THR A 239 22.36 15.88 10.56
CA THR A 239 22.91 14.94 9.59
C THR A 239 22.26 13.57 9.72
N TRP A 240 22.26 12.78 8.64
CA TRP A 240 21.65 11.45 8.59
C TRP A 240 22.67 10.41 8.15
N TYR A 241 22.85 9.35 8.95
CA TYR A 241 23.78 8.27 8.61
C TYR A 241 23.25 7.35 7.50
N SER A 242 21.99 6.95 7.57
CA SER A 242 21.32 6.13 6.54
C SER A 242 20.93 6.95 5.29
N TYR A 243 21.65 8.03 5.01
CA TYR A 243 21.39 8.89 3.87
C TYR A 243 21.82 8.23 2.58
N ALA A 244 20.86 7.85 1.73
CA ALA A 244 21.13 7.45 0.37
C ALA A 244 21.09 8.72 -0.53
N PRO A 245 22.21 9.14 -1.15
CA PRO A 245 22.17 10.22 -2.13
C PRO A 245 21.33 9.80 -3.34
N LEU A 246 20.67 10.77 -3.99
CA LEU A 246 20.00 10.51 -5.28
C LEU A 246 21.10 10.31 -6.32
N LYS A 247 21.07 9.19 -7.01
CA LYS A 247 21.99 8.89 -8.10
C LYS A 247 21.46 9.51 -9.40
N ARG A 248 22.29 9.58 -10.44
CA ARG A 248 21.87 10.08 -11.76
C ARG A 248 20.64 9.34 -12.30
N ILE A 249 20.55 8.03 -12.06
CA ILE A 249 19.40 7.22 -12.46
C ILE A 249 18.11 7.65 -11.76
N ASP A 250 18.18 8.10 -10.49
CA ASP A 250 17.01 8.58 -9.77
C ASP A 250 16.47 9.87 -10.40
N PHE A 251 17.34 10.80 -10.78
CA PHE A 251 16.92 12.03 -11.46
C PHE A 251 16.26 11.75 -12.81
N ILE A 252 16.82 10.82 -13.60
CA ILE A 252 16.22 10.40 -14.88
C ILE A 252 14.84 9.77 -14.64
N CYS A 253 14.72 8.87 -13.67
CA CYS A 253 13.44 8.27 -13.30
C CYS A 253 12.41 9.33 -12.87
N LEU A 254 12.80 10.26 -11.98
CA LEU A 254 11.92 11.34 -11.52
C LEU A 254 11.44 12.23 -12.67
N PHE A 255 12.33 12.55 -13.63
CA PHE A 255 11.96 13.32 -14.81
C PHE A 255 10.94 12.59 -15.69
N ILE A 256 11.18 11.30 -15.99
CA ILE A 256 10.25 10.47 -16.78
C ILE A 256 8.90 10.35 -16.08
N ILE A 257 8.90 10.11 -14.76
CA ILE A 257 7.68 10.04 -13.95
C ILE A 257 6.91 11.37 -14.03
N GLY A 258 7.59 12.50 -13.86
CA GLY A 258 6.99 13.82 -13.96
C GLY A 258 6.34 14.07 -15.33
N LEU A 259 7.05 13.71 -16.41
CA LEU A 259 6.52 13.82 -17.77
C LEU A 259 5.25 12.98 -17.96
N ILE A 260 5.24 11.73 -17.49
CA ILE A 260 4.07 10.84 -17.58
C ILE A 260 2.86 11.43 -16.83
N VAL A 261 3.06 11.97 -15.64
CA VAL A 261 1.99 12.60 -14.86
C VAL A 261 1.43 13.82 -15.57
N ILE A 262 2.29 14.68 -16.12
CA ILE A 262 1.86 15.85 -16.88
C ILE A 262 1.04 15.43 -18.11
N LEU A 263 1.51 14.43 -18.86
CA LEU A 263 0.79 13.90 -20.02
C LEU A 263 -0.56 13.28 -19.63
N ALA A 264 -0.65 12.56 -18.51
CA ALA A 264 -1.90 11.98 -18.04
C ALA A 264 -2.92 13.06 -17.64
N ILE A 265 -2.47 14.10 -16.93
CA ILE A 265 -3.32 15.25 -16.56
C ILE A 265 -3.75 16.02 -17.80
N ALA A 266 -2.82 16.29 -18.73
CA ALA A 266 -3.13 16.97 -19.99
C ALA A 266 -4.16 16.19 -20.80
N LYS A 267 -3.98 14.88 -20.98
CA LYS A 267 -4.97 13.99 -21.63
C LYS A 267 -6.35 14.13 -20.96
N ARG A 268 -6.39 14.11 -19.62
CA ARG A 268 -7.65 14.23 -18.86
C ARG A 268 -8.33 15.59 -19.02
N ILE A 269 -7.58 16.68 -19.16
CA ILE A 269 -8.14 18.02 -19.38
C ILE A 269 -8.66 18.18 -20.82
N LEU A 270 -7.96 17.58 -21.78
CA LEU A 270 -8.29 17.70 -23.20
C LEU A 270 -9.44 16.77 -23.64
N GLU A 271 -9.63 15.63 -22.96
CA GLU A 271 -10.70 14.68 -23.28
C GLU A 271 -12.00 15.00 -22.51
N PRO A 272 -13.09 15.38 -23.20
CA PRO A 272 -14.36 15.67 -22.53
C PRO A 272 -15.08 14.41 -22.03
N ALA A 273 -14.85 13.27 -22.68
CA ALA A 273 -15.44 11.99 -22.29
C ALA A 273 -14.72 11.42 -21.06
N LEU A 274 -15.50 11.00 -20.06
CA LEU A 274 -14.96 10.33 -18.88
C LEU A 274 -14.45 8.93 -19.21
N PHE A 275 -15.23 8.17 -19.98
CA PHE A 275 -14.96 6.78 -20.32
C PHE A 275 -14.61 6.64 -21.80
N TRP A 276 -13.62 5.81 -22.07
CA TRP A 276 -13.42 5.29 -23.42
C TRP A 276 -14.27 4.04 -23.58
N TYR A 277 -15.17 4.03 -24.57
CA TYR A 277 -16.02 2.89 -24.92
C TYR A 277 -15.85 2.59 -26.42
N PRO A 278 -15.46 1.35 -26.82
CA PRO A 278 -15.15 1.02 -28.21
C PRO A 278 -16.33 0.58 -29.07
N PHE A 279 -17.52 0.43 -28.49
CA PHE A 279 -18.73 -0.06 -29.16
C PHE A 279 -19.70 1.10 -29.38
#